data_AF-A0A7X7YUH2-F1
#
_entry.id   AF-A0A7X7YUH2-F1
#
_cell.length_a   1.000
_cell.length_b   1.000
_cell.length_c   1.000
_cell.angle_alpha   90.00
_cell.angle_beta   90.00
_cell.angle_gamma   90.00
#
_symmetry.space_group_name_H-M   'P 1'
#
loop_
_entity.id
_entity.type
_entity.pdbx_description
1 polymer ?
#
loop_
_entity_poly.entity_id
_entity_poly.type
_entity_poly.pdbx_seq_one_letter_code
_entity_poly.pdbx_strand_id
1 'polypeptide(L)' 'MNLLNANERITGGALRMPHSALGIVGLTREAERICPECGAPMIEFDRVTEDGAVFIWYTCTRENCEGQWLTKKALRMCGV' A
#
# COMPACT_ATOMS: atom_id res chain seq x y z
N MET A 1 -28.18 40.77 -41.66
CA MET A 1 -27.66 41.77 -40.70
C MET A 1 -27.58 41.05 -39.37
N ASN A 2 -26.44 40.39 -39.10
CA ASN A 2 -25.47 40.81 -38.08
C ASN A 2 -26.04 40.68 -36.66
N LEU A 3 -25.49 39.91 -35.70
CA LEU A 3 -24.15 39.35 -35.53
C LEU A 3 -24.22 38.13 -34.58
N LEU A 4 -23.37 37.14 -34.87
CA LEU A 4 -22.96 36.08 -33.96
C LEU A 4 -22.23 36.65 -32.73
N ASN A 5 -22.13 35.80 -31.71
CA ASN A 5 -20.98 35.64 -30.81
C ASN A 5 -21.09 36.26 -29.40
N ALA A 6 -21.62 35.47 -28.47
CA ALA A 6 -21.37 35.66 -27.04
C ALA A 6 -20.04 34.97 -26.69
N ASN A 7 -19.00 35.77 -26.46
CA ASN A 7 -17.72 35.34 -25.91
C ASN A 7 -17.89 34.99 -24.42
N GLU A 8 -18.00 33.70 -24.09
CA GLU A 8 -17.80 33.22 -22.73
C GLU A 8 -16.32 33.21 -22.37
N ARG A 9 -16.00 33.89 -21.27
CA ARG A 9 -14.64 34.15 -20.80
C ARG A 9 -13.99 32.87 -20.31
N ILE A 10 -12.92 32.48 -21.01
CA ILE A 10 -11.95 31.49 -20.58
C ILE A 10 -11.30 31.99 -19.28
N THR A 11 -11.70 31.41 -18.16
CA THR A 11 -11.04 31.58 -16.86
C THR A 11 -9.64 30.99 -16.96
N GLY A 12 -8.64 31.87 -16.83
CA GLY A 12 -7.25 31.50 -16.71
C GLY A 12 -7.00 30.60 -15.50
N GLY A 13 -5.97 29.77 -15.61
CA GLY A 13 -5.54 28.92 -14.50
C GLY A 13 -4.69 27.77 -14.96
N ALA A 14 -3.57 28.08 -15.61
CA ALA A 14 -2.51 27.11 -15.79
C ALA A 14 -2.09 26.50 -14.45
N LEU A 15 -1.90 25.18 -14.47
CA LEU A 15 -1.01 24.41 -13.61
C LEU A 15 -1.27 24.49 -12.11
N ARG A 16 -1.80 23.38 -11.59
CA ARG A 16 -1.24 22.57 -10.49
C ARG A 16 -2.25 21.46 -10.24
N MET A 17 -2.15 20.37 -10.99
CA MET A 17 -1.49 19.14 -10.52
C MET A 17 -1.87 18.86 -9.06
N PRO A 18 -2.62 17.77 -8.77
CA PRO A 18 -2.99 17.44 -7.40
C PRO A 18 -1.70 17.42 -6.60
N HIS A 19 -1.70 18.12 -5.46
CA HIS A 19 -0.65 17.89 -4.47
C HIS A 19 -0.73 16.40 -4.14
N SER A 20 0.17 15.66 -4.78
CA SER A 20 0.66 14.38 -4.34
C SER A 20 0.91 14.57 -2.85
N ALA A 21 -0.04 14.10 -2.05
CA ALA A 21 0.29 13.56 -0.76
C ALA A 21 1.25 12.42 -1.06
N LEU A 22 2.53 12.79 -1.23
CA LEU A 22 3.65 12.02 -0.76
C LEU A 22 3.47 11.91 0.76
N GLY A 23 2.39 11.20 1.15
CA GLY A 23 2.44 10.36 2.31
C GLY A 23 3.63 9.48 2.01
N ILE A 24 4.68 9.71 2.79
CA ILE A 24 5.87 8.90 2.86
C ILE A 24 5.34 7.46 2.88
N VAL A 25 5.36 6.81 1.71
CA VAL A 25 5.18 5.37 1.63
C VAL A 25 6.36 4.90 2.43
N GLY A 26 6.08 4.46 3.67
CA GLY A 26 7.04 3.80 4.51
C GLY A 26 7.70 2.78 3.60
N LEU A 27 8.96 3.01 3.28
CA LEU A 27 9.72 2.15 2.40
C LEU A 27 10.15 0.89 3.18
N THR A 28 9.28 0.40 4.05
CA THR A 28 9.24 -0.99 4.42
C THR A 28 8.57 -1.65 3.22
N ARG A 29 9.37 -2.33 2.39
CA ARG A 29 8.89 -3.24 1.36
C ARG A 29 8.24 -4.46 2.02
N GLU A 30 7.27 -4.21 2.90
CA GLU A 30 6.28 -5.17 3.37
C GLU A 30 5.55 -5.56 2.11
N ALA A 31 6.02 -6.62 1.46
CA ALA A 31 5.35 -7.18 0.31
C ALA A 31 3.87 -7.25 0.65
N GLU A 32 3.05 -6.46 -0.04
CA GLU A 32 1.61 -6.37 0.21
C GLU A 32 1.06 -7.79 0.06
N ARG A 33 0.90 -8.47 1.20
CA ARG A 33 0.49 -9.87 1.23
C ARG A 33 -1.00 -9.88 1.02
N ILE A 34 -1.45 -10.69 0.07
CA ILE A 34 -2.86 -10.84 -0.25
C ILE A 34 -3.36 -12.12 0.42
N CYS A 35 -4.50 -12.03 1.10
CA CYS A 35 -5.16 -13.15 1.70
C CYS A 35 -5.60 -14.14 0.60
N PRO A 36 -5.18 -15.41 0.66
CA PRO A 36 -5.54 -16.39 -0.36
C PRO A 36 -7.03 -16.73 -0.37
N GLU A 37 -7.72 -16.48 0.74
CA GLU A 37 -9.14 -16.83 0.88
C GLU A 37 -10.07 -15.79 0.26
N CYS A 38 -9.78 -14.50 0.50
CA CYS A 38 -10.72 -13.42 0.16
C CYS A 38 -10.12 -12.33 -0.75
N GLY A 39 -8.82 -12.41 -1.05
CA GLY A 39 -8.12 -11.44 -1.90
C GLY A 39 -7.88 -10.07 -1.26
N ALA A 40 -8.23 -9.88 0.01
CA ALA A 40 -7.97 -8.63 0.74
C ALA A 40 -6.49 -8.55 1.19
N PRO A 41 -5.95 -7.35 1.40
CA PRO A 41 -4.61 -7.20 1.98
C PRO A 41 -4.54 -7.80 3.39
N MET A 42 -3.35 -8.28 3.74
CA MET A 42 -3.01 -8.76 5.08
C MET A 42 -1.98 -7.84 5.70
N ILE A 43 -2.12 -7.60 7.01
CA ILE A 43 -1.21 -6.77 7.80
C ILE A 43 -0.41 -7.64 8.76
N GLU A 44 0.81 -7.23 9.10
CA GLU A 44 1.60 -7.87 10.15
C GLU A 44 0.85 -7.72 11.48
N PHE A 45 0.53 -8.86 12.10
CA PHE A 45 -0.11 -8.92 13.40
C PHE A 45 0.93 -9.11 14.51
N ASP A 46 1.91 -9.98 14.27
CA ASP A 46 2.94 -10.31 15.24
C ASP A 46 4.25 -10.68 14.55
N ARG A 47 5.36 -10.44 15.25
CA ARG A 47 6.71 -10.79 14.79
C ARG A 47 7.55 -11.31 15.94
N VAL A 48 8.03 -12.53 15.78
CA VAL A 48 8.93 -13.18 16.73
C VAL A 48 10.24 -13.54 16.03
N THR A 49 11.35 -13.25 16.69
CA THR A 49 12.68 -13.72 16.24
C THR A 49 13.14 -14.83 17.18
N GLU A 50 13.35 -16.02 16.64
CA GLU A 50 13.74 -17.21 17.38
C GLU A 50 14.71 -18.06 16.55
N ASP A 51 15.76 -18.57 17.20
CA ASP A 51 16.76 -19.49 16.61
C ASP A 51 17.35 -19.01 15.26
N GLY A 52 17.70 -17.73 15.16
CA GLY A 52 18.24 -17.18 13.91
C GLY A 52 17.23 -17.17 12.77
N ALA A 53 15.92 -17.16 13.06
CA ALA A 53 14.86 -16.96 12.10
C ALA A 53 13.86 -15.91 12.62
N VAL A 54 13.26 -15.17 11.69
CA VAL A 54 12.16 -14.26 11.96
C VAL A 54 10.87 -14.91 11.47
N PHE A 55 9.94 -15.09 12.39
CA PHE A 55 8.58 -15.53 12.16
C PHE A 55 7.69 -14.29 12.15
N ILE A 56 6.94 -14.10 11.06
CA ILE A 56 6.03 -12.98 10.89
C ILE A 56 4.64 -13.52 10.64
N TRP A 57 3.72 -13.21 11.55
CA TRP A 57 2.30 -13.52 11.43
C TRP A 57 1.59 -12.35 10.77
N TYR A 58 0.74 -12.69 9.81
CA TYR A 58 -0.12 -11.75 9.11
C TYR A 58 -1.59 -12.12 9.35
N THR A 59 -2.43 -11.12 9.54
CA THR A 59 -3.88 -11.28 9.65
C THR A 59 -4.60 -10.53 8.54
N CYS A 60 -5.72 -11.06 8.08
CA CYS A 60 -6.55 -10.40 7.08
C CYS A 60 -7.24 -9.15 7.65
N THR A 61 -7.29 -8.06 6.88
CA THR A 61 -7.96 -6.83 7.31
C THR A 61 -9.47 -6.85 7.06
N ARG A 62 -10.00 -7.85 6.35
CA ARG A 62 -11.42 -7.90 5.99
C ARG A 62 -12.23 -8.36 7.19
N GLU A 63 -13.18 -7.52 7.60
CA GLU A 63 -14.27 -7.90 8.50
C GLU A 63 -15.01 -9.12 7.93
N ASN A 64 -15.09 -10.20 8.73
CA ASN A 64 -15.59 -11.53 8.33
C ASN A 64 -14.63 -12.43 7.52
N CYS A 65 -13.32 -12.17 7.56
CA CYS A 65 -12.29 -13.11 7.12
C CYS A 65 -11.24 -13.30 8.22
N GLU A 66 -11.17 -14.50 8.78
CA GLU A 66 -10.22 -14.87 9.84
C GLU A 66 -8.91 -15.46 9.29
N GLY A 67 -8.65 -15.22 8.00
CA GLY A 67 -7.48 -15.74 7.29
C GLY A 67 -6.18 -15.22 7.90
N GLN A 68 -5.27 -16.14 8.20
CA GLN A 68 -3.96 -15.86 8.78
C GLN A 68 -2.86 -16.49 7.93
N TRP A 69 -1.68 -15.88 7.96
CA TRP A 69 -0.53 -16.35 7.20
C TRP A 69 0.76 -16.21 8.01
N LEU A 70 1.57 -17.26 8.03
CA LEU A 70 2.88 -17.26 8.69
C LEU A 70 3.99 -17.24 7.65
N THR A 71 4.93 -16.31 7.78
CA THR A 71 6.18 -16.32 7.02
C THR A 71 7.35 -16.57 7.95
N LYS A 72 8.15 -17.60 7.64
CA LYS A 72 9.47 -17.82 8.26
C LYS A 72 10.57 -17.27 7.34
N LYS A 73 11.41 -16.38 7.86
CA LYS A 73 12.59 -15.85 7.18
C LYS A 73 13.82 -16.27 7.99
N ALA A 74 14.71 -17.07 7.40
CA ALA A 74 15.99 -17.34 8.03
C ALA A 74 16.82 -16.03 8.10
N LEU A 75 17.34 -15.68 9.27
CA LEU A 75 18.40 -14.69 9.38
C LEU A 75 19.66 -15.37 8.87
N ARG A 76 19.88 -15.27 7.56
CA ARG A 76 21.18 -15.59 7.01
C ARG A 76 22.17 -14.60 7.61
N MET A 77 22.90 -15.04 8.63
CA MET A 77 24.21 -14.47 8.90
C MET A 77 25.00 -14.72 7.62
N CYS A 78 25.23 -13.68 6.82
CA CYS A 78 26.23 -13.74 5.76
C CYS A 78 27.56 -13.99 6.46
N GLY A 79 27.96 -15.25 6.55
CA GLY A 79 29.30 -15.62 7.00
C GLY A 79 30.27 -15.38 5.86
N VAL A 80 31.09 -14.33 5.98
CA VAL A 80 32.47 -14.23 5.48
C VAL A 80 33.26 -13.44 6.50
#